data_AF-A0A1T5CL87-F1
#
_entry.id   AF-A0A1T5CL87-F1
#
_cell.length_a   1.000
_cell.length_b   1.000
_cell.length_c   1.000
_cell.angle_alpha   90.00
_cell.angle_beta   90.00
_cell.angle_gamma   90.00
#
_symmetry.space_group_name_H-M   'P 1'
#
loop_
_entity.id
_entity.type
_entity.pdbx_description
1 polymer ?
#
loop_
_entity_poly.entity_id
_entity_poly.type
_entity_poly.pdbx_seq_one_letter_code
_entity_poly.pdbx_strand_id
1 'polypeptide(L)'
;MKIWAGLTFALVLPAAVSAGAPRDEAPPGFQVPEIREVPIAAVYNPYWYNYRADIAEAEKELRSDLRRARDREDRRDAWEEWRTEILDADKDYVKAMRKKGYRAARVILG
;
A
#
# COMPACT_ATOMS: atom_id res chain seq x y z
N MET A 1 -48.65 -4.40 24.14
CA MET A 1 -47.54 -5.10 23.46
C MET A 1 -46.44 -4.08 23.20
N LYS A 2 -45.21 -4.31 23.68
CA LYS A 2 -44.06 -3.39 23.52
C LYS A 2 -43.30 -3.79 22.25
N ILE A 3 -43.31 -2.92 21.24
CA ILE A 3 -42.46 -3.05 20.06
C ILE A 3 -41.11 -2.40 20.37
N TRP A 4 -40.06 -3.22 20.31
CA TRP A 4 -38.68 -2.81 20.53
C TRP A 4 -38.19 -2.11 19.26
N ALA A 5 -37.76 -0.85 19.38
CA ALA A 5 -37.14 -0.11 18.29
C ALA A 5 -35.83 -0.81 17.90
N GLY A 6 -35.79 -1.32 16.66
CA GLY A 6 -34.58 -1.90 16.08
C GLY A 6 -33.54 -0.83 15.88
N LEU A 7 -32.41 -0.94 16.58
CA LEU A 7 -31.21 -0.16 16.31
C LEU A 7 -30.58 -0.70 15.02
N THR A 8 -30.69 0.06 13.93
CA THR A 8 -29.95 -0.23 12.70
C THR A 8 -28.50 0.17 12.93
N PHE A 9 -27.59 -0.80 13.03
CA PHE A 9 -26.15 -0.53 12.94
C PHE A 9 -25.83 -0.17 11.50
N ALA A 10 -25.66 1.13 11.23
CA ALA A 10 -25.03 1.57 10.01
C ALA A 10 -23.55 1.15 10.06
N LEU A 11 -23.17 0.13 9.28
CA LEU A 11 -21.79 -0.20 8.98
C LEU A 11 -21.19 0.99 8.22
N VAL A 12 -20.52 1.89 8.94
CA VAL A 12 -19.65 2.88 8.33
C VAL A 12 -18.44 2.12 7.80
N LEU A 13 -18.43 1.86 6.49
CA LEU A 13 -17.22 1.40 5.82
C LEU A 13 -16.17 2.51 6.00
N PRO A 14 -15.00 2.24 6.61
CA PRO A 14 -13.93 3.22 6.63
C PRO A 14 -13.56 3.52 5.18
N ALA A 15 -13.58 4.80 4.81
CA ALA A 15 -13.09 5.25 3.51
C ALA A 15 -11.69 4.67 3.33
N ALA A 16 -11.51 3.89 2.27
CA ALA A 16 -10.19 3.37 1.92
C ALA A 16 -9.29 4.58 1.69
N VAL A 17 -8.34 4.82 2.61
CA VAL A 17 -7.22 5.72 2.33
C VAL A 17 -6.50 5.10 1.13
N SER A 18 -6.66 5.72 -0.04
CA SER A 18 -5.85 5.42 -1.20
C SER A 18 -4.45 5.95 -0.91
N ALA A 19 -3.52 5.08 -0.53
CA ALA A 19 -2.09 5.31 -0.60
C ALA A 19 -1.75 5.24 -2.09
N GLY A 20 -1.86 6.40 -2.70
CA GLY A 20 -1.70 6.64 -4.12
C GLY A 20 -1.73 8.14 -4.31
N ALA A 21 -0.81 8.85 -3.64
CA ALA A 21 -0.55 10.23 -4.02
C ALA A 21 -0.13 10.23 -5.51
N PRO A 22 -0.46 11.28 -6.28
CA PRO A 22 0.04 11.39 -7.64
C PRO A 22 1.57 11.35 -7.59
N ARG A 23 2.14 10.33 -8.24
CA ARG A 23 3.58 10.19 -8.46
C ARG A 23 3.94 11.03 -9.68
N ASP A 24 5.15 11.56 -9.72
CA ASP A 24 5.71 11.99 -11.00
C ASP A 24 5.77 10.79 -11.97
N GLU A 25 5.94 11.01 -13.27
CA GLU A 25 6.03 9.89 -14.22
C GLU A 25 7.31 9.06 -13.98
N ALA A 26 7.13 7.74 -13.91
CA ALA A 26 8.22 6.79 -13.81
C ALA A 26 9.11 6.83 -15.07
N PRO A 27 10.42 6.55 -14.96
CA PRO A 27 11.31 6.54 -16.11
C PRO A 27 10.86 5.52 -17.18
N PRO A 28 11.15 5.76 -18.47
CA PRO A 28 10.83 4.80 -19.52
C PRO A 28 11.41 3.41 -19.22
N GLY A 29 10.56 2.38 -19.29
CA GLY A 29 10.94 0.99 -19.01
C GLY A 29 11.00 0.62 -17.53
N PHE A 30 10.71 1.55 -16.62
CA PHE A 30 10.67 1.28 -15.19
C PHE A 30 9.45 0.42 -14.82
N GLN A 31 9.67 -0.64 -14.05
CA GLN A 31 8.61 -1.53 -13.59
C GLN A 31 8.12 -1.12 -12.21
N VAL A 32 6.93 -0.50 -12.18
CA VAL A 32 6.26 -0.14 -10.94
C VAL A 32 5.80 -1.42 -10.21
N PRO A 33 6.22 -1.65 -8.95
CA PRO A 33 5.78 -2.80 -8.18
C PRO A 33 4.28 -2.70 -7.86
N GLU A 34 3.64 -3.86 -7.69
CA GLU A 34 2.24 -3.94 -7.27
C GLU A 34 2.11 -3.42 -5.83
N ILE A 35 1.20 -2.47 -5.62
CA ILE A 35 0.84 -1.96 -4.29
C ILE A 35 -0.54 -2.51 -3.96
N ARG A 36 -0.66 -3.16 -2.81
CA ARG A 36 -1.93 -3.73 -2.37
C ARG A 36 -2.90 -2.60 -2.04
N GLU A 37 -4.04 -2.60 -2.71
CA GLU A 37 -5.14 -1.68 -2.41
C GLU A 37 -6.07 -2.24 -1.32
N VAL A 38 -6.05 -3.56 -1.13
CA VAL A 38 -6.87 -4.28 -0.15
C VAL A 38 -5.98 -5.14 0.77
N PRO A 39 -6.34 -5.27 2.06
CA PRO A 39 -5.58 -6.12 2.97
C PRO A 39 -5.71 -7.60 2.63
N ILE A 40 -4.69 -8.36 2.99
CA ILE A 40 -4.71 -9.83 2.87
C ILE A 40 -5.89 -10.38 3.68
N ALA A 41 -6.70 -11.22 3.03
CA ALA A 41 -7.91 -11.82 3.61
C ALA A 41 -8.95 -10.81 4.11
N ALA A 42 -8.96 -9.58 3.57
CA ALA A 42 -9.83 -8.48 4.02
C ALA A 42 -9.68 -8.13 5.52
N VAL A 43 -8.51 -8.41 6.12
CA VAL A 43 -8.27 -8.18 7.55
C VAL A 43 -7.58 -6.84 7.78
N TYR A 44 -8.33 -5.89 8.35
CA TYR A 44 -7.83 -4.58 8.75
C TYR A 44 -7.24 -4.65 10.16
N ASN A 45 -5.91 -4.73 10.24
CA ASN A 45 -5.17 -4.86 11.49
C ASN A 45 -3.95 -3.90 11.51
N PRO A 46 -3.20 -3.78 12.62
CA PRO A 46 -2.06 -2.88 12.69
C PRO A 46 -1.01 -3.12 11.59
N TYR A 47 -0.81 -4.36 11.12
CA TYR A 47 0.15 -4.65 10.05
C TYR A 47 -0.28 -4.07 8.70
N TRP A 48 -1.58 -4.08 8.40
CA TRP A 48 -2.13 -3.42 7.23
C TRP A 48 -1.92 -1.91 7.29
N TYR A 49 -2.21 -1.29 8.44
CA TYR A 49 -2.05 0.15 8.59
C TYR A 49 -0.57 0.58 8.57
N ASN A 50 0.32 -0.23 9.15
CA ASN A 50 1.77 -0.02 9.05
C ASN A 50 2.21 -0.09 7.58
N TYR A 51 1.81 -1.13 6.84
CA TYR A 51 2.07 -1.23 5.40
C TYR A 51 1.63 0.03 4.66
N ARG A 52 0.41 0.52 4.90
CA ARG A 52 -0.08 1.75 4.24
C ARG A 52 0.71 3.00 4.64
N ALA A 53 1.17 3.07 5.88
CA ALA A 53 2.04 4.16 6.33
C ALA A 53 3.41 4.09 5.64
N ASP A 54 4.01 2.90 5.53
CA ASP A 54 5.30 2.69 4.85
C ASP A 54 5.22 3.10 3.37
N ILE A 55 4.14 2.71 2.67
CA ILE A 55 3.89 3.14 1.29
C ILE A 55 3.78 4.67 1.19
N ALA A 56 3.06 5.31 2.13
CA ALA A 56 2.87 6.76 2.10
C ALA A 56 4.16 7.54 2.39
N GLU A 57 5.03 7.00 3.25
CA GLU A 57 6.35 7.58 3.52
C GLU A 57 7.27 7.44 2.30
N ALA A 58 7.35 6.25 1.70
CA ALA A 58 8.11 6.03 0.46
C ALA A 58 7.64 6.98 -0.68
N GLU A 59 6.32 7.17 -0.85
CA GLU A 59 5.78 8.13 -1.84
C GLU A 59 6.13 9.60 -1.51
N LYS A 60 6.28 9.95 -0.23
CA LYS A 60 6.72 11.28 0.19
C LYS A 60 8.22 11.47 -0.08
N GLU A 61 9.04 10.47 0.20
CA GLU A 61 10.48 10.49 -0.04
C GLU A 61 10.79 10.53 -1.55
N LEU A 62 10.15 9.69 -2.36
CA LEU A 62 10.27 9.76 -3.82
C LEU A 62 10.00 11.18 -4.37
N ARG A 63 8.91 11.84 -3.95
CA ARG A 63 8.61 13.23 -4.35
C ARG A 63 9.66 14.23 -3.87
N SER A 64 10.23 13.97 -2.69
CA SER A 64 11.29 14.77 -2.09
C SER A 64 12.59 14.67 -2.90
N ASP A 65 12.91 13.49 -3.38
CA ASP A 65 14.14 13.17 -4.09
C ASP A 65 14.06 13.56 -5.56
N LEU A 66 12.93 13.32 -6.22
CA LEU A 66 12.70 13.79 -7.59
C LEU A 66 12.75 15.31 -7.70
N ARG A 67 12.34 16.04 -6.65
CA ARG A 67 12.52 17.50 -6.58
C ARG A 67 13.97 17.94 -6.43
N ARG A 68 14.85 17.08 -5.91
CA ARG A 68 16.28 17.35 -5.70
C ARG A 68 17.17 16.80 -6.80
N ALA A 69 16.67 15.83 -7.57
CA ALA A 69 17.36 15.21 -8.67
C ALA A 69 17.78 16.24 -9.74
N ARG A 70 19.02 16.15 -10.19
CA ARG A 70 19.63 17.11 -11.13
C ARG A 70 19.70 16.56 -12.54
N ASP A 71 19.78 15.23 -12.68
CA ASP A 71 19.86 14.57 -13.97
C ASP A 71 18.96 13.32 -14.06
N ARG A 72 19.09 12.60 -15.18
CA ARG A 72 18.31 11.40 -15.46
C ARG A 72 18.71 10.22 -14.55
N GLU A 73 19.98 10.17 -14.16
CA GLU A 73 20.51 9.12 -13.29
C GLU A 73 19.97 9.29 -11.87
N ASP A 74 20.04 10.50 -11.30
CA ASP A 74 19.45 10.83 -10.01
C ASP A 74 17.96 10.45 -9.94
N ARG A 75 17.21 10.76 -11.01
CA ARG A 75 15.79 10.39 -11.10
C ARG A 75 15.61 8.88 -11.10
N ARG A 76 16.39 8.16 -11.92
CA ARG A 76 16.30 6.69 -12.01
C ARG A 76 16.60 6.06 -10.64
N ASP A 77 17.64 6.54 -9.96
CA ASP A 77 18.07 6.02 -8.67
C ASP A 77 16.99 6.25 -7.59
N ALA A 78 16.38 7.44 -7.54
CA ALA A 78 15.25 7.71 -6.64
C ALA A 78 14.05 6.77 -6.89
N TRP A 79 13.77 6.45 -8.15
CA TRP A 79 12.72 5.48 -8.49
C TRP A 79 13.11 4.04 -8.08
N GLU A 80 14.36 3.63 -8.27
CA GLU A 80 14.86 2.31 -7.88
C GLU A 80 14.86 2.11 -6.35
N GLU A 81 15.22 3.15 -5.60
CA GLU A 81 15.13 3.18 -4.14
C GLU A 81 13.69 3.02 -3.69
N TRP A 82 12.78 3.87 -4.20
CA TRP A 82 11.35 3.76 -3.93
C TRP A 82 10.81 2.35 -4.22
N ARG A 83 11.14 1.75 -5.37
CA ARG A 83 10.70 0.38 -5.69
C ARG A 83 11.19 -0.63 -4.66
N THR A 84 12.42 -0.49 -4.17
CA THR A 84 12.98 -1.36 -3.14
C THR A 84 12.19 -1.25 -1.85
N GLU A 85 11.86 -0.03 -1.43
CA GLU A 85 11.04 0.23 -0.24
C GLU A 85 9.65 -0.38 -0.34
N ILE A 86 8.97 -0.22 -1.49
CA ILE A 86 7.65 -0.84 -1.71
C ILE A 86 7.72 -2.36 -1.62
N LEU A 87 8.76 -2.97 -2.21
CA LEU A 87 8.94 -4.42 -2.19
C LEU A 87 9.25 -4.94 -0.78
N ASP A 88 10.07 -4.23 0.00
CA ASP A 88 10.35 -4.61 1.38
C ASP A 88 9.13 -4.40 2.29
N ALA A 89 8.36 -3.33 2.10
CA ALA A 89 7.09 -3.12 2.81
C ALA A 89 6.08 -4.24 2.53
N ASP A 90 5.88 -4.65 1.26
CA ASP A 90 4.99 -5.77 0.93
C ASP A 90 5.49 -7.09 1.54
N LYS A 91 6.79 -7.36 1.43
CA LYS A 91 7.43 -8.55 1.99
C LYS A 91 7.26 -8.64 3.50
N ASP A 92 7.43 -7.55 4.23
CA ASP A 92 7.27 -7.52 5.68
C ASP A 92 5.80 -7.63 6.09
N TYR A 93 4.90 -6.98 5.38
CA TYR A 93 3.46 -7.14 5.57
C TYR A 93 3.02 -8.60 5.35
N VAL A 94 3.41 -9.20 4.23
CA VAL A 94 3.12 -10.62 3.91
C VAL A 94 3.72 -11.54 4.96
N LYS A 95 4.94 -11.30 5.41
CA LYS A 95 5.60 -12.07 6.47
C LYS A 95 4.86 -11.97 7.79
N ALA A 96 4.39 -10.78 8.17
CA ALA A 96 3.60 -10.57 9.37
C ALA A 96 2.24 -11.28 9.30
N MET A 97 1.53 -11.14 8.18
CA MET A 97 0.24 -11.81 7.95
C MET A 97 0.38 -13.34 7.95
N ARG A 98 1.44 -13.87 7.33
CA ARG A 98 1.76 -15.30 7.35
C ARG A 98 2.00 -15.83 8.75
N LYS A 99 2.72 -15.09 9.61
CA LYS A 99 2.92 -15.46 11.03
C LYS A 99 1.61 -15.49 11.82
N LYS A 100 0.56 -14.80 11.35
CA LYS A 100 -0.79 -14.81 11.95
C LYS A 100 -1.74 -15.84 11.31
N GLY A 101 -1.27 -16.64 10.37
CA GLY A 101 -2.07 -17.68 9.71
C GLY A 101 -2.81 -17.22 8.46
N TYR A 102 -2.69 -15.96 8.06
CA TYR A 102 -3.27 -15.46 6.82
C TYR A 102 -2.31 -15.70 5.65
N ARG A 103 -2.81 -16.18 4.51
CA ARG A 103 -2.01 -16.34 3.29
C ARG A 103 -2.43 -15.30 2.25
N ALA A 104 -1.44 -14.64 1.64
CA ALA A 104 -1.67 -13.85 0.45
C ALA A 104 -2.11 -14.81 -0.66
N ALA A 105 -3.38 -14.77 -1.04
CA ALA A 105 -3.83 -15.48 -2.22
C ALA A 105 -3.26 -14.75 -3.45
N ARG A 106 -2.52 -15.47 -4.30
CA ARG A 106 -2.30 -15.05 -5.69
C ARG A 106 -3.24 -15.89 -6.53
N VAL A 107 -4.37 -15.32 -6.94
CA VAL A 107 -5.24 -15.97 -7.93
C VAL A 107 -4.51 -15.85 -9.27
N ILE A 108 -3.95 -16.96 -9.75
CA ILE A 108 -3.54 -17.08 -11.15
C ILE A 108 -4.81 -17.48 -11.89
N LEU A 109 -5.42 -16.55 -12.63
CA LEU A 109 -6.42 -16.92 -13.63
C LEU A 109 -5.65 -17.54 -14.80
N GLY A 110 -5.84 -18.85 -15.00
CA GLY A 110 -5.35 -19.58 -16.17
C GLY A 110 -6.27 -19.40 -17.37
#